data_AF-A0A7C3YWF4-F1
#
_entry.id   AF-A0A7C3YWF4-F1
#
_cell.length_a   1.000
_cell.length_b   1.000
_cell.length_c   1.000
_cell.angle_alpha   90.00
_cell.angle_beta   90.00
_cell.angle_gamma   90.00
#
_symmetry.space_group_name_H-M   'P 1'
#
loop_
_entity.id
_entity.type
_entity.pdbx_description
1 polymer ?
#
loop_
_entity_poly.entity_id
_entity_poly.type
_entity_poly.pdbx_seq_one_letter_code
_entity_poly.pdbx_strand_id
1 'polypeptide(L)'
;MIENDNLDRRIFGIHFTPIEIFNKYILPQIRPYIYNYTWIDLYCGEGNLILPILNLIPESDRLLFFKEHILCFDINEEAVNKAIKNAIEYGIPKELAMENIKVRDTLKYYPEINSKYPVFHITNPPYLYLGYIRKHKEASNELIYFTGVNKGYQDLYQIALINDLRHEIDNMIYIIPSNFLFSDSGTNKIRKDFLRYYNINTCYIFEKKIFDYTGTNVIIVNFERSKLLNNKLEFTAYKINRHIEKKDYILYEKNNFKPNNQYYDFIKDNYKKDHIDVKFYLKYDELENNKGNNKVILLNSKDYKHGEYTKKIFYVNEKLYNKIKLNPLFIRTVDTGSLNGKAGLYSIYKEFNADGIFVNGNTYRTNPIQIFIEPELTKEESYNLMLLFNKILNDLREKTGGDFMTTYKYTDNPKYIRKYLGLKQVKEILTTINIKDLKYILEAKEQLKHYY
;
A
#
# COMPACT_ATOMS: atom_id res chain seq x y z
N MET A 1 2.48 30.54 -8.39
CA MET A 1 3.18 30.10 -7.15
C MET A 1 2.58 28.82 -6.57
N ILE A 2 1.26 28.71 -6.36
CA ILE A 2 0.62 27.49 -5.78
C ILE A 2 0.68 26.25 -6.71
N GLU A 3 0.67 26.43 -8.04
CA GLU A 3 0.80 25.31 -8.98
C GLU A 3 2.23 24.75 -9.09
N ASN A 4 3.26 25.61 -9.00
CA ASN A 4 4.66 25.17 -9.03
C ASN A 4 5.05 24.42 -7.74
N ASP A 5 4.60 24.86 -6.57
CA ASP A 5 4.85 24.18 -5.28
C ASP A 5 4.21 22.77 -5.25
N ASN A 6 3.02 22.61 -5.84
CA ASN A 6 2.39 21.28 -5.97
C ASN A 6 3.11 20.36 -6.96
N LEU A 7 3.73 20.92 -8.00
CA LEU A 7 4.48 20.15 -8.99
C LEU A 7 5.81 19.68 -8.39
N ASP A 8 6.56 20.57 -7.73
CA ASP A 8 7.85 20.25 -7.10
C ASP A 8 7.67 19.22 -5.97
N ARG A 9 6.68 19.38 -5.08
CA ARG A 9 6.38 18.38 -4.04
C ARG A 9 6.05 17.00 -4.61
N ARG A 10 5.36 16.94 -5.75
CA ARG A 10 5.02 15.67 -6.41
C ARG A 10 6.19 15.06 -7.17
N ILE A 11 7.06 15.90 -7.74
CA ILE A 11 8.28 15.45 -8.43
C ILE A 11 9.27 14.85 -7.43
N PHE A 12 9.44 15.48 -6.27
CA PHE A 12 10.37 15.03 -5.23
C PHE A 12 9.74 14.10 -4.17
N GLY A 13 8.43 13.88 -4.22
CA GLY A 13 7.71 13.06 -3.22
C GLY A 13 7.77 13.63 -1.80
N ILE A 14 7.91 14.96 -1.66
CA ILE A 14 8.11 15.65 -0.38
C ILE A 14 6.79 15.74 0.39
N HIS A 15 6.83 15.29 1.64
CA HIS A 15 5.72 15.40 2.59
C HIS A 15 6.24 15.92 3.93
N PHE A 16 6.03 17.22 4.19
CA PHE A 16 6.41 17.79 5.48
C PHE A 16 5.62 17.13 6.61
N THR A 17 6.35 16.65 7.61
CA THR A 17 5.76 16.00 8.78
C THR A 17 5.32 17.05 9.80
N PRO A 18 4.06 17.05 10.24
CA PRO A 18 3.62 17.90 11.35
C PRO A 18 4.32 17.51 12.65
N ILE A 19 4.69 18.50 13.46
CA ILE A 19 5.38 18.30 14.75
C ILE A 19 4.51 17.48 15.71
N GLU A 20 3.18 17.55 15.58
CA GLU A 20 2.24 16.76 16.38
C GLU A 20 2.42 15.26 16.19
N ILE A 21 2.81 14.82 14.98
CA ILE A 21 3.11 13.40 14.71
C ILE A 21 4.33 12.96 15.52
N PHE A 22 5.39 13.78 15.52
CA PHE A 22 6.58 13.54 16.33
C PHE A 22 6.22 13.47 17.82
N ASN A 23 5.59 14.52 18.35
CA ASN A 23 5.26 14.63 19.78
C ASN A 23 4.35 13.49 20.27
N LYS A 24 3.40 13.05 19.44
CA LYS A 24 2.41 12.05 19.85
C LYS A 24 2.88 10.62 19.69
N TYR A 25 3.63 10.31 18.62
CA TYR A 25 3.92 8.91 18.26
C TYR A 25 5.41 8.56 18.31
N ILE A 26 6.32 9.53 18.21
CA ILE A 26 7.77 9.27 18.15
C ILE A 26 8.44 9.64 19.47
N LEU A 27 8.25 10.87 19.93
CA LEU A 27 8.87 11.40 21.15
C LEU A 27 8.67 10.49 22.38
N PRO A 28 7.48 9.91 22.65
CA PRO A 28 7.29 9.02 23.80
C PRO A 28 8.17 7.77 23.75
N GLN A 29 8.53 7.28 22.56
CA GLN A 29 9.37 6.09 22.39
C GLN A 29 10.84 6.37 22.66
N ILE A 30 11.31 7.58 22.31
CA ILE A 30 12.73 7.93 22.36
C ILE A 30 13.12 8.73 23.60
N ARG A 31 12.15 9.35 24.30
CA ARG A 31 12.37 10.23 25.44
C ARG A 31 13.32 9.66 26.52
N PRO A 32 13.25 8.37 26.90
CA PRO A 32 14.17 7.81 27.90
C PRO A 32 15.64 7.73 27.45
N TYR A 33 15.91 7.92 26.15
CA TYR A 33 17.20 7.62 25.54
C TYR A 33 17.84 8.82 24.82
N ILE A 34 17.30 10.03 24.96
CA ILE A 34 17.70 11.23 24.20
C ILE A 34 19.21 11.54 24.24
N TYR A 35 19.90 11.20 25.33
CA TYR A 35 21.35 11.41 25.50
C TYR A 35 22.21 10.21 25.05
N ASN A 36 21.62 9.10 24.63
CA ASN A 36 22.35 7.87 24.32
C ASN A 36 22.73 7.76 22.83
N TYR A 37 22.16 8.60 21.97
CA TYR A 37 22.25 8.45 20.52
C TYR A 37 22.57 9.77 19.84
N THR A 38 23.24 9.68 18.68
CA THR A 38 23.20 10.75 17.68
C THR A 38 21.97 10.52 16.81
N TRP A 39 21.01 11.43 16.93
CA TRP A 39 19.76 11.46 16.20
C TRP A 39 20.01 12.04 14.81
N ILE A 40 19.70 11.25 13.79
CA ILE A 40 19.88 11.66 12.39
C ILE A 40 18.56 11.64 11.63
N ASP A 41 18.39 12.59 10.71
CA ASP A 41 17.33 12.57 9.71
C ASP A 41 17.96 12.86 8.35
N LEU A 42 17.99 11.83 7.49
CA LEU A 42 18.61 11.92 6.16
C LEU A 42 17.68 12.56 5.10
N TYR A 43 16.44 12.90 5.48
CA TYR A 43 15.40 13.51 4.65
C TYR A 43 14.63 14.55 5.47
N CYS A 44 15.37 15.47 6.10
CA CYS A 44 14.88 16.22 7.25
C CYS A 44 13.78 17.24 6.96
N GLY A 45 13.61 17.65 5.70
CA GLY A 45 12.77 18.78 5.35
C GLY A 45 13.11 19.99 6.21
N GLU A 46 12.12 20.50 6.95
CA GLU A 46 12.26 21.65 7.87
C GLU A 46 12.74 21.25 9.29
N GLY A 47 13.15 19.99 9.50
CA GLY A 47 13.70 19.50 10.76
C GLY A 47 12.67 19.05 11.81
N ASN A 48 11.39 18.95 11.43
CA ASN A 48 10.26 18.72 12.35
C ASN A 48 10.27 17.35 13.07
N LEU A 49 11.11 16.40 12.65
CA LEU A 49 11.22 15.08 13.28
C LEU A 49 12.37 14.95 14.28
N ILE A 50 13.29 15.92 14.34
CA ILE A 50 14.47 15.87 15.22
C ILE A 50 14.65 17.13 16.03
N LEU A 51 14.54 18.32 15.42
CA LEU A 51 14.74 19.58 16.15
C LEU A 51 13.84 19.71 17.40
N PRO A 52 12.58 19.22 17.41
CA PRO A 52 11.76 19.29 18.60
C PRO A 52 12.31 18.52 19.83
N ILE A 53 13.31 17.64 19.67
CA ILE A 53 14.04 17.03 20.80
C ILE A 53 14.65 18.12 21.70
N LEU A 54 15.07 19.25 21.14
CA LEU A 54 15.67 20.37 21.89
C LEU A 54 14.73 20.98 22.94
N ASN A 55 13.41 20.78 22.82
CA ASN A 55 12.45 21.16 23.85
C ASN A 55 12.64 20.40 25.16
N LEU A 56 13.28 19.23 25.12
CA LEU A 56 13.60 18.43 26.31
C LEU A 56 14.96 18.78 26.92
N ILE A 57 15.76 19.58 26.22
CA ILE A 57 17.14 19.89 26.61
C ILE A 57 17.18 21.27 27.29
N PRO A 58 17.77 21.38 28.50
CA PRO A 58 17.99 22.67 29.15
C PRO A 58 18.73 23.64 28.23
N GLU A 59 18.37 24.92 28.26
CA GLU A 59 18.93 25.92 27.34
C GLU A 59 20.46 26.02 27.42
N SER A 60 21.03 25.85 28.62
CA SER A 60 22.47 25.84 28.87
C SER A 60 23.20 24.72 28.12
N ASP A 61 22.51 23.61 27.83
CA ASP A 61 23.12 22.39 27.31
C ASP A 61 22.81 22.19 25.82
N ARG A 62 21.87 22.96 25.26
CA ARG A 62 21.39 22.82 23.87
C ARG A 62 22.50 22.89 22.84
N LEU A 63 23.50 23.75 23.03
CA LEU A 63 24.60 23.91 22.07
C LEU A 63 25.44 22.64 21.96
N LEU A 64 25.87 22.12 23.11
CA LEU A 64 26.66 20.89 23.17
C LEU A 64 25.83 19.71 22.69
N PHE A 65 24.57 19.62 23.14
CA PHE A 65 23.67 18.57 22.72
C PHE A 65 23.47 18.58 21.20
N PHE A 66 23.11 19.71 20.61
CA PHE A 66 22.91 19.84 19.16
C PHE A 66 24.15 19.44 18.39
N LYS A 67 25.33 19.92 18.82
CA LYS A 67 26.62 19.61 18.19
C LYS A 67 26.91 18.11 18.15
N GLU A 68 26.68 17.39 19.26
CA GLU A 68 27.06 15.98 19.38
C GLU A 68 25.95 14.99 19.01
N HIS A 69 24.68 15.40 19.12
CA HIS A 69 23.53 14.50 19.05
C HIS A 69 22.57 14.76 17.88
N ILE A 70 22.71 15.82 17.08
CA ILE A 70 21.78 16.11 15.99
C ILE A 70 22.53 16.27 14.67
N LEU A 71 22.16 15.49 13.65
CA LEU A 71 22.60 15.66 12.27
C LEU A 71 21.42 15.54 11.30
N CYS A 72 21.28 16.49 10.39
CA CYS A 72 20.17 16.55 9.44
C CYS A 72 20.68 16.74 8.02
N PHE A 73 20.03 16.08 7.06
CA PHE A 73 20.32 16.21 5.64
C PHE A 73 19.04 16.31 4.85
N ASP A 74 19.03 17.10 3.78
CA ASP A 74 17.98 17.08 2.77
C ASP A 74 18.56 17.47 1.41
N ILE A 75 17.94 17.01 0.32
CA ILE A 75 18.36 17.41 -1.04
C ILE A 75 17.85 18.81 -1.40
N ASN A 76 16.78 19.26 -0.76
CA ASN A 76 16.15 20.55 -1.02
C ASN A 76 16.79 21.67 -0.18
N GLU A 77 17.50 22.57 -0.85
CA GLU A 77 18.18 23.70 -0.23
C GLU A 77 17.23 24.66 0.52
N GLU A 78 16.01 24.88 0.01
CA GLU A 78 15.02 25.72 0.70
C GLU A 78 14.60 25.07 2.03
N ALA A 79 14.37 23.75 2.03
CA ALA A 79 14.00 23.02 3.24
C ALA A 79 15.15 23.03 4.27
N VAL A 80 16.39 22.83 3.84
CA VAL A 80 17.59 22.96 4.69
C VAL A 80 17.70 24.35 5.30
N ASN A 81 17.50 25.40 4.50
CA ASN A 81 17.53 26.78 5.00
C ASN A 81 16.44 27.05 6.05
N LYS A 82 15.24 26.48 5.88
CA LYS A 82 14.18 26.54 6.89
C LYS A 82 14.55 25.75 8.15
N ALA A 83 15.12 24.55 8.03
CA ALA A 83 15.59 23.77 9.17
C ALA A 83 16.69 24.51 9.96
N ILE A 84 17.63 25.17 9.28
CA ILE A 84 18.65 26.03 9.91
C ILE A 84 17.98 27.18 10.67
N LYS A 85 17.00 27.86 10.05
CA LYS A 85 16.24 28.93 10.73
C LYS A 85 15.53 28.40 11.97
N ASN A 86 14.88 27.25 11.87
CA ASN A 86 14.20 26.62 13.00
C ASN A 86 15.19 26.26 14.12
N ALA A 87 16.39 25.77 13.80
CA ALA A 87 17.44 25.52 14.80
C ALA A 87 17.90 26.81 15.51
N ILE A 88 18.01 27.93 14.78
CA ILE A 88 18.33 29.24 15.36
C ILE A 88 17.25 29.68 16.36
N GLU A 89 15.97 29.41 16.08
CA GLU A 89 14.87 29.69 17.00
C GLU A 89 14.97 28.90 18.33
N TYR A 90 15.69 27.77 18.34
CA TYR A 90 16.03 27.02 19.58
C TYR A 90 17.27 27.56 20.32
N GLY A 91 17.90 28.62 19.82
CA GLY A 91 19.11 29.22 20.39
C GLY A 91 20.42 28.68 19.83
N ILE A 92 20.40 27.91 18.73
CA ILE A 92 21.60 27.38 18.09
C ILE A 92 22.24 28.44 17.17
N PRO A 93 23.53 28.78 17.31
CA PRO A 93 24.23 29.68 16.40
C PRO A 93 24.16 29.19 14.96
N LYS A 94 24.03 30.13 14.02
CA LYS A 94 23.86 29.82 12.60
C LYS A 94 25.01 28.97 12.06
N GLU A 95 26.24 29.26 12.46
CA GLU A 95 27.44 28.56 12.02
C GLU A 95 27.36 27.08 12.42
N LEU A 96 27.00 26.80 13.69
CA LEU A 96 26.81 25.45 14.19
C LEU A 96 25.61 24.75 13.52
N ALA A 97 24.51 25.46 13.27
CA ALA A 97 23.37 24.91 12.56
C ALA A 97 23.75 24.48 11.12
N MET A 98 24.54 25.28 10.41
CA MET A 98 25.04 24.95 9.07
C MET A 98 26.05 23.79 9.06
N GLU A 99 26.78 23.58 10.16
CA GLU A 99 27.67 22.44 10.32
C GLU A 99 26.94 21.10 10.47
N ASN A 100 25.73 21.10 11.04
CA ASN A 100 24.98 19.87 11.33
C ASN A 100 23.73 19.67 10.46
N ILE A 101 23.29 20.69 9.72
CA ILE A 101 22.15 20.62 8.78
C ILE A 101 22.67 20.90 7.36
N LYS A 102 22.70 19.89 6.49
CA LYS A 102 23.41 19.95 5.20
C LYS A 102 22.54 19.62 4.00
N VAL A 103 22.80 20.32 2.89
CA VAL A 103 22.24 19.96 1.58
C VAL A 103 22.98 18.74 1.04
N ARG A 104 22.27 17.62 0.82
CA ARG A 104 22.83 16.39 0.25
C ARG A 104 21.74 15.46 -0.31
N ASP A 105 22.00 14.90 -1.47
CA ASP A 105 21.24 13.74 -1.99
C ASP A 105 21.71 12.46 -1.28
N THR A 106 21.05 12.13 -0.17
CA THR A 106 21.38 10.96 0.67
C THR A 106 20.88 9.63 0.07
N LEU A 107 19.98 9.66 -0.91
CA LEU A 107 19.58 8.46 -1.66
C LEU A 107 20.72 7.99 -2.58
N LYS A 108 21.39 8.93 -3.24
CA LYS A 108 22.51 8.64 -4.16
C LYS A 108 23.86 8.59 -3.46
N TYR A 109 24.10 9.51 -2.55
CA TYR A 109 25.36 9.70 -1.86
C TYR A 109 25.13 9.68 -0.35
N TYR A 110 25.04 8.48 0.22
CA TYR A 110 24.91 8.33 1.67
C TYR A 110 26.06 9.06 2.40
N PRO A 111 25.81 9.80 3.49
CA PRO A 111 26.85 10.52 4.20
C PRO A 111 27.69 9.58 5.06
N GLU A 112 28.98 9.89 5.22
CA GLU A 112 29.78 9.30 6.29
C GLU A 112 29.36 9.94 7.63
N ILE A 113 28.93 9.11 8.58
CA ILE A 113 28.38 9.57 9.86
C ILE A 113 29.41 9.33 10.96
N ASN A 114 30.33 10.28 11.10
CA ASN A 114 31.30 10.28 12.19
C ASN A 114 30.65 10.85 13.45
N SER A 115 30.04 9.98 14.24
CA SER A 115 29.28 10.33 15.45
C SER A 115 29.97 9.81 16.72
N LYS A 116 29.80 10.55 17.82
CA LYS A 116 30.33 10.18 19.14
C LYS A 116 29.50 9.08 19.80
N TYR A 117 28.22 9.03 19.49
CA TYR A 117 27.24 8.09 20.03
C TYR A 117 26.71 7.20 18.90
N PRO A 118 26.15 6.01 19.23
CA PRO A 118 25.44 5.21 18.24
C PRO A 118 24.39 6.02 17.50
N VAL A 119 24.19 5.71 16.22
CA VAL A 119 23.26 6.43 15.35
C VAL A 119 21.84 5.89 15.54
N PHE A 120 20.88 6.81 15.65
CA PHE A 120 19.45 6.51 15.58
C PHE A 120 18.80 7.34 14.48
N HIS A 121 18.27 6.69 13.45
CA HIS A 121 17.67 7.39 12.30
C HIS A 121 16.16 7.58 12.48
N ILE A 122 15.68 8.82 12.54
CA ILE A 122 14.25 9.15 12.57
C ILE A 122 13.92 9.94 11.32
N THR A 123 13.03 9.42 10.47
CA THR A 123 12.78 10.10 9.19
C THR A 123 11.41 9.80 8.58
N ASN A 124 11.01 10.67 7.65
CA ASN A 124 9.94 10.47 6.69
C ASN A 124 10.55 10.60 5.28
N PRO A 125 11.06 9.50 4.69
CA PRO A 125 11.76 9.55 3.41
C PRO A 125 10.77 9.87 2.26
N PRO A 126 11.25 10.29 1.09
CA PRO A 126 10.39 10.58 -0.05
C PRO A 126 9.63 9.35 -0.56
N TYR A 127 8.38 9.54 -1.00
CA TYR A 127 7.54 8.50 -1.59
C TYR A 127 7.33 8.76 -3.08
N LEU A 128 7.91 7.92 -3.93
CA LEU A 128 7.74 8.04 -5.37
C LEU A 128 7.83 6.68 -6.06
N TYR A 129 6.65 6.14 -6.38
CA TYR A 129 6.50 4.84 -7.01
C TYR A 129 7.08 4.81 -8.43
N LEU A 130 7.90 3.81 -8.74
CA LEU A 130 8.54 3.60 -10.04
C LEU A 130 7.55 3.58 -11.22
N GLY A 131 6.36 3.03 -11.01
CA GLY A 131 5.31 3.03 -12.04
C GLY A 131 4.68 4.40 -12.29
N TYR A 132 4.77 5.34 -11.34
CA TYR A 132 4.43 6.75 -11.57
C TYR A 132 5.54 7.42 -12.40
N ILE A 133 6.81 7.25 -11.99
CA ILE A 133 7.98 7.81 -12.66
C ILE A 133 7.99 7.45 -14.16
N ARG A 134 7.77 6.17 -14.49
CA ARG A 134 7.76 5.69 -15.89
C ARG A 134 6.66 6.29 -16.77
N LYS A 135 5.63 6.90 -16.18
CA LYS A 135 4.49 7.48 -16.90
C LYS A 135 4.57 9.00 -17.05
N HIS A 136 5.48 9.65 -16.35
CA HIS A 136 5.56 11.11 -16.22
C HIS A 136 6.97 11.57 -16.58
N LYS A 137 7.10 12.36 -17.65
CA LYS A 137 8.42 12.75 -18.20
C LYS A 137 9.21 13.60 -17.21
N GLU A 138 8.51 14.46 -16.47
CA GLU A 138 9.05 15.34 -15.44
C GLU A 138 9.75 14.59 -14.30
N ALA A 139 9.36 13.34 -14.01
CA ALA A 139 9.97 12.52 -12.96
C ALA A 139 11.08 11.59 -13.50
N SER A 140 11.38 11.62 -14.81
CA SER A 140 12.24 10.61 -15.44
C SER A 140 13.67 10.54 -14.89
N ASN A 141 14.20 11.65 -14.36
CA ASN A 141 15.52 11.69 -13.72
C ASN A 141 15.61 10.76 -12.50
N GLU A 142 14.50 10.56 -11.80
CA GLU A 142 14.39 9.69 -10.62
C GLU A 142 14.60 8.20 -10.95
N LEU A 143 14.55 7.81 -12.23
CA LEU A 143 14.83 6.44 -12.65
C LEU A 143 16.24 5.97 -12.25
N ILE A 144 17.20 6.90 -12.11
CA ILE A 144 18.58 6.59 -11.75
C ILE A 144 18.67 5.85 -10.41
N TYR A 145 17.82 6.20 -9.45
CA TYR A 145 17.81 5.59 -8.12
C TYR A 145 17.44 4.10 -8.16
N PHE A 146 16.73 3.64 -9.19
CA PHE A 146 16.25 2.25 -9.33
C PHE A 146 17.17 1.37 -10.19
N THR A 147 18.38 1.83 -10.50
CA THR A 147 19.36 1.10 -11.30
C THR A 147 20.43 0.41 -10.44
N GLY A 148 21.31 -0.39 -11.05
CA GLY A 148 22.42 -1.05 -10.36
C GLY A 148 21.98 -1.91 -9.17
N VAL A 149 22.58 -1.67 -8.01
CA VAL A 149 22.30 -2.37 -6.75
C VAL A 149 20.87 -2.17 -6.23
N ASN A 150 20.16 -1.17 -6.73
CA ASN A 150 18.76 -0.87 -6.35
C ASN A 150 17.74 -1.51 -7.31
N LYS A 151 18.19 -2.28 -8.30
CA LYS A 151 17.31 -2.97 -9.25
C LYS A 151 16.31 -3.87 -8.51
N GLY A 152 15.03 -3.69 -8.82
CA GLY A 152 13.92 -4.49 -8.30
C GLY A 152 13.12 -3.81 -7.20
N TYR A 153 13.66 -2.78 -6.54
CA TYR A 153 12.85 -1.90 -5.69
C TYR A 153 11.89 -1.05 -6.54
N GLN A 154 10.80 -0.61 -5.92
CA GLN A 154 9.66 0.00 -6.62
C GLN A 154 9.29 1.38 -6.09
N ASP A 155 9.90 1.85 -4.99
CA ASP A 155 9.61 3.16 -4.38
C ASP A 155 10.87 3.74 -3.72
N LEU A 156 10.99 5.07 -3.61
CA LEU A 156 12.18 5.74 -3.07
C LEU A 156 12.40 5.43 -1.58
N TYR A 157 11.35 5.32 -0.76
CA TYR A 157 11.50 4.93 0.65
C TYR A 157 12.14 3.54 0.81
N GLN A 158 11.98 2.65 -0.17
CA GLN A 158 12.60 1.32 -0.15
C GLN A 158 14.12 1.43 -0.33
N ILE A 159 14.56 2.41 -1.11
CA ILE A 159 15.98 2.69 -1.32
C ILE A 159 16.55 3.31 -0.05
N ALA A 160 15.83 4.24 0.59
CA ALA A 160 16.21 4.79 1.90
C ALA A 160 16.44 3.68 2.94
N LEU A 161 15.46 2.78 3.14
CA LEU A 161 15.58 1.65 4.07
C LEU A 161 16.78 0.73 3.76
N ILE A 162 17.06 0.48 2.48
CA ILE A 162 18.15 -0.41 2.08
C ILE A 162 19.50 0.28 2.19
N ASN A 163 19.57 1.60 2.01
CA ASN A 163 20.77 2.36 2.30
C ASN A 163 21.11 2.27 3.79
N ASP A 164 20.14 2.44 4.69
CA ASP A 164 20.33 2.24 6.13
C ASP A 164 20.80 0.81 6.46
N LEU A 165 20.20 -0.20 5.85
CA LEU A 165 20.64 -1.60 6.01
C LEU A 165 22.10 -1.78 5.60
N ARG A 166 22.52 -1.21 4.46
CA ARG A 166 23.89 -1.31 3.93
C ARG A 166 24.92 -0.57 4.78
N HIS A 167 24.50 0.47 5.51
CA HIS A 167 25.35 1.25 6.41
C HIS A 167 25.15 0.87 7.88
N GLU A 168 24.53 -0.30 8.13
CA GLU A 168 24.46 -0.93 9.44
C GLU A 168 23.82 -0.06 10.53
N ILE A 169 22.82 0.74 10.18
CA ILE A 169 22.09 1.55 11.16
C ILE A 169 21.33 0.64 12.12
N ASP A 170 21.64 0.68 13.41
CA ASP A 170 21.06 -0.24 14.38
C ASP A 170 19.60 0.08 14.71
N ASN A 171 19.28 1.35 14.92
CA ASN A 171 17.95 1.76 15.38
C ASN A 171 17.37 2.83 14.46
N MET A 172 16.10 2.68 14.11
CA MET A 172 15.43 3.65 13.27
C MET A 172 13.92 3.73 13.51
N ILE A 173 13.34 4.91 13.35
CA ILE A 173 11.91 5.14 13.28
C ILE A 173 11.58 5.73 11.92
N TYR A 174 10.82 4.98 11.14
CA TYR A 174 10.45 5.35 9.77
C TYR A 174 8.97 5.64 9.65
N ILE A 175 8.63 6.77 9.02
CA ILE A 175 7.28 7.04 8.53
C ILE A 175 7.23 6.62 7.05
N ILE A 176 6.53 5.55 6.71
CA ILE A 176 6.50 4.99 5.35
C ILE A 176 5.09 4.58 4.93
N PRO A 177 4.82 4.32 3.63
CA PRO A 177 3.52 3.81 3.21
C PRO A 177 3.18 2.49 3.90
N SER A 178 1.95 2.37 4.41
CA SER A 178 1.40 1.13 5.01
C SER A 178 1.48 -0.07 4.06
N ASN A 179 1.50 0.20 2.75
CA ASN A 179 1.69 -0.82 1.72
C ASN A 179 3.08 -1.48 1.76
N PHE A 180 4.05 -0.95 2.52
CA PHE A 180 5.23 -1.72 2.95
C PHE A 180 4.81 -3.09 3.52
N LEU A 181 3.85 -3.09 4.45
CA LEU A 181 3.28 -4.30 5.06
C LEU A 181 2.19 -4.95 4.18
N PHE A 182 1.30 -4.18 3.56
CA PHE A 182 0.06 -4.76 3.01
C PHE A 182 0.05 -4.99 1.49
N SER A 183 1.05 -4.51 0.74
CA SER A 183 1.12 -4.75 -0.70
C SER A 183 1.44 -6.22 -1.02
N ASP A 184 0.89 -6.72 -2.13
CA ASP A 184 1.04 -8.11 -2.54
C ASP A 184 2.28 -8.38 -3.42
N SER A 185 2.72 -7.38 -4.20
CA SER A 185 3.83 -7.57 -5.14
C SER A 185 4.89 -6.47 -5.11
N GLY A 186 4.49 -5.21 -4.89
CA GLY A 186 5.40 -4.06 -4.97
C GLY A 186 6.43 -3.97 -3.84
N THR A 187 6.23 -4.72 -2.74
CA THR A 187 7.07 -4.64 -1.54
C THR A 187 7.66 -5.98 -1.10
N ASN A 188 7.50 -7.05 -1.88
CA ASN A 188 8.02 -8.38 -1.52
C ASN A 188 9.54 -8.38 -1.41
N LYS A 189 10.23 -7.75 -2.37
CA LYS A 189 11.69 -7.67 -2.37
C LYS A 189 12.20 -6.91 -1.15
N ILE A 190 11.74 -5.67 -0.95
CA ILE A 190 12.18 -4.84 0.19
C ILE A 190 11.94 -5.55 1.53
N ARG A 191 10.78 -6.18 1.74
CA ARG A 191 10.52 -6.93 2.98
C ARG A 191 11.49 -8.08 3.17
N LYS A 192 11.73 -8.88 2.14
CA LYS A 192 12.67 -10.02 2.20
C LYS A 192 14.10 -9.56 2.46
N ASP A 193 14.52 -8.49 1.82
CA ASP A 193 15.89 -8.00 1.95
C ASP A 193 16.11 -7.30 3.30
N PHE A 194 15.11 -6.58 3.80
CA PHE A 194 15.23 -5.74 4.99
C PHE A 194 14.82 -6.47 6.28
N LEU A 195 13.64 -7.09 6.34
CA LEU A 195 13.07 -7.66 7.57
C LEU A 195 13.78 -8.93 8.06
N ARG A 196 14.67 -9.51 7.24
CA ARG A 196 15.61 -10.55 7.71
C ARG A 196 16.62 -10.01 8.72
N TYR A 197 16.90 -8.72 8.69
CA TYR A 197 17.94 -8.08 9.51
C TYR A 197 17.35 -7.14 10.57
N TYR A 198 16.06 -6.87 10.57
CA TYR A 198 15.42 -5.93 11.51
C TYR A 198 14.18 -6.54 12.17
N ASN A 199 14.07 -6.32 13.47
CA ASN A 199 12.86 -6.53 14.26
C ASN A 199 11.97 -5.29 14.20
N ILE A 200 10.69 -5.48 14.50
CA ILE A 200 9.72 -4.38 14.64
C ILE A 200 9.35 -4.27 16.12
N ASN A 201 9.75 -3.19 16.79
CA ASN A 201 9.49 -3.00 18.22
C ASN A 201 8.11 -2.39 18.46
N THR A 202 7.71 -1.42 17.64
CA THR A 202 6.40 -0.76 17.71
C THR A 202 6.00 -0.31 16.32
N CYS A 203 4.72 -0.47 15.99
CA CYS A 203 4.17 -0.07 14.70
C CYS A 203 2.83 0.66 14.90
N TYR A 204 2.72 1.89 14.44
CA TYR A 204 1.45 2.61 14.35
C TYR A 204 0.94 2.57 12.92
N ILE A 205 -0.27 2.05 12.70
CA ILE A 205 -0.88 1.94 11.38
C ILE A 205 -2.00 2.96 11.26
N PHE A 206 -1.81 3.97 10.41
CA PHE A 206 -2.81 5.01 10.20
C PHE A 206 -3.78 4.59 9.09
N GLU A 207 -5.02 4.37 9.50
CA GLU A 207 -6.14 4.03 8.63
C GLU A 207 -6.90 5.27 8.12
N LYS A 208 -6.43 6.45 8.53
CA LYS A 208 -6.95 7.76 8.19
C LYS A 208 -5.83 8.66 7.70
N LYS A 209 -6.21 9.69 6.95
CA LYS A 209 -5.29 10.69 6.45
C LYS A 209 -4.65 11.43 7.61
N ILE A 210 -3.31 11.46 7.63
CA ILE A 210 -2.52 12.25 8.60
C ILE A 210 -1.65 13.32 7.92
N PHE A 211 -1.52 13.28 6.60
CA PHE A 211 -0.82 14.30 5.82
C PHE A 211 -1.77 14.85 4.76
N ASP A 212 -1.86 16.18 4.64
CA ASP A 212 -2.81 16.86 3.76
C ASP A 212 -2.63 16.52 2.27
N TYR A 213 -1.42 16.14 1.88
CA TYR A 213 -1.04 15.97 0.47
C TYR A 213 -0.74 14.53 0.06
N THR A 214 -0.86 13.56 0.98
CA THR A 214 -0.66 12.14 0.63
C THR A 214 -1.98 11.48 0.24
N GLY A 215 -1.95 10.67 -0.81
CA GLY A 215 -3.05 9.78 -1.19
C GLY A 215 -2.99 8.40 -0.54
N THR A 216 -1.98 8.13 0.30
CA THR A 216 -1.62 6.79 0.75
C THR A 216 -1.61 6.70 2.28
N ASN A 217 -2.23 5.65 2.83
CA ASN A 217 -2.17 5.29 4.24
C ASN A 217 -0.73 5.01 4.66
N VAL A 218 -0.30 5.53 5.81
CA VAL A 218 1.08 5.45 6.30
C VAL A 218 1.19 4.65 7.59
N ILE A 219 2.41 4.21 7.89
CA ILE A 219 2.79 3.57 9.13
C ILE A 219 3.97 4.32 9.74
N ILE A 220 4.04 4.36 11.07
CA ILE A 220 5.26 4.74 11.80
C ILE A 220 5.79 3.47 12.43
N VAL A 221 7.00 3.06 12.06
CA VAL A 221 7.58 1.78 12.48
C VAL A 221 8.93 2.01 13.12
N ASN A 222 9.09 1.48 14.33
CA ASN A 222 10.36 1.42 15.04
C ASN A 222 11.05 0.10 14.72
N PHE A 223 12.16 0.16 14.00
CA PHE A 223 12.99 -0.97 13.64
C PHE A 223 14.25 -1.00 14.49
N GLU A 224 14.63 -2.21 14.91
CA GLU A 224 15.88 -2.48 15.60
C GLU A 224 16.60 -3.63 14.89
N ARG A 225 17.90 -3.44 14.62
CA ARG A 225 18.71 -4.43 13.94
C ARG A 225 18.79 -5.71 14.77
N SER A 226 18.44 -6.82 14.14
CA SER A 226 18.45 -8.13 14.77
C SER A 226 19.88 -8.68 14.82
N LYS A 227 20.24 -9.29 15.95
CA LYS A 227 21.52 -9.99 16.12
C LYS A 227 21.59 -11.27 15.28
N LEU A 228 20.44 -11.84 14.92
CA LEU A 228 20.30 -13.06 14.14
C LEU A 228 19.36 -12.82 12.97
N LEU A 229 19.54 -13.59 11.89
CA LEU A 229 18.64 -13.49 10.74
C LEU A 229 17.23 -13.97 11.13
N ASN A 230 16.24 -13.13 10.82
CA ASN A 230 14.85 -13.42 11.10
C ASN A 230 14.26 -14.31 9.99
N ASN A 231 13.68 -15.45 10.39
CA ASN A 231 12.78 -16.25 9.56
C ASN A 231 11.31 -16.08 9.97
N LYS A 232 11.08 -15.52 11.16
CA LYS A 232 9.81 -15.19 11.79
C LYS A 232 9.96 -13.83 12.49
N LEU A 233 8.96 -12.97 12.37
CA LEU A 233 8.86 -11.72 13.10
C LEU A 233 7.53 -11.65 13.82
N GLU A 234 7.57 -11.20 15.07
CA GLU A 234 6.39 -10.99 15.89
C GLU A 234 6.42 -9.57 16.43
N PHE A 235 5.31 -8.86 16.31
CA PHE A 235 5.21 -7.50 16.85
C PHE A 235 3.75 -7.12 17.10
N THR A 236 3.55 -6.22 18.03
CA THR A 236 2.26 -5.56 18.22
C THR A 236 2.22 -4.26 17.43
N ALA A 237 1.12 -4.04 16.70
CA ALA A 237 0.80 -2.76 16.11
C ALA A 237 -0.43 -2.10 16.76
N TYR A 238 -0.49 -0.78 16.64
CA TYR A 238 -1.62 0.05 17.03
C TYR A 238 -2.27 0.61 15.77
N LYS A 239 -3.46 0.11 15.43
CA LYS A 239 -4.25 0.57 14.29
C LYS A 239 -5.06 1.80 14.71
N ILE A 240 -4.82 2.92 14.04
CA ILE A 240 -5.38 4.23 14.37
C ILE A 240 -6.41 4.61 13.33
N ASN A 241 -7.67 4.63 13.74
CA ASN A 241 -8.81 5.10 12.97
C ASN A 241 -9.61 6.12 13.79
N ARG A 242 -10.90 5.86 14.03
CA ARG A 242 -11.74 6.54 15.05
C ARG A 242 -11.32 6.17 16.47
N HIS A 243 -10.95 4.91 16.66
CA HIS A 243 -10.41 4.36 17.89
C HIS A 243 -9.01 3.78 17.62
N ILE A 244 -8.29 3.49 18.70
CA ILE A 244 -7.01 2.78 18.63
C ILE A 244 -7.29 1.31 18.95
N GLU A 245 -6.94 0.43 18.01
CA GLU A 245 -7.03 -1.01 18.18
C GLU A 245 -5.62 -1.59 18.26
N LYS A 246 -5.37 -2.43 19.27
CA LYS A 246 -4.11 -3.17 19.40
C LYS A 246 -4.24 -4.50 18.66
N LYS A 247 -3.26 -4.83 17.81
CA LYS A 247 -3.25 -6.07 17.05
C LYS A 247 -1.86 -6.66 16.95
N ASP A 248 -1.77 -7.96 17.23
CA ASP A 248 -0.52 -8.71 17.12
C ASP A 248 -0.37 -9.29 15.71
N TYR A 249 0.85 -9.19 15.17
CA TYR A 249 1.21 -9.68 13.85
C TYR A 249 2.34 -10.70 13.96
N ILE A 250 2.21 -11.77 13.19
CA ILE A 250 3.26 -12.77 12.97
C ILE A 250 3.56 -12.80 11.48
N LEU A 251 4.81 -12.58 11.09
CA LEU A 251 5.28 -12.57 9.71
C LEU A 251 6.28 -13.71 9.52
N TYR A 252 6.16 -14.46 8.42
CA TYR A 252 7.13 -15.51 8.07
C TYR A 252 7.86 -15.19 6.77
N GLU A 253 9.15 -15.54 6.71
CA GLU A 253 9.97 -15.38 5.50
C GLU A 253 9.38 -16.13 4.30
N LYS A 254 8.88 -17.35 4.52
CA LYS A 254 8.20 -18.17 3.49
C LYS A 254 7.02 -17.44 2.83
N ASN A 255 6.41 -16.49 3.55
CA ASN A 255 5.29 -15.67 3.11
C ASN A 255 5.72 -14.23 2.76
N ASN A 256 7.00 -14.02 2.43
CA ASN A 256 7.60 -12.70 2.12
C ASN A 256 7.44 -11.68 3.25
N PHE A 257 7.37 -12.13 4.51
CA PHE A 257 7.03 -11.30 5.66
C PHE A 257 5.73 -10.49 5.47
N LYS A 258 4.74 -11.08 4.80
CA LYS A 258 3.42 -10.46 4.66
C LYS A 258 2.54 -10.77 5.88
N PRO A 259 1.80 -9.78 6.40
CA PRO A 259 0.80 -10.01 7.44
C PRO A 259 -0.27 -11.02 7.05
N ASN A 260 -0.97 -11.52 8.07
CA ASN A 260 -2.15 -12.38 7.98
C ASN A 260 -1.91 -13.75 7.32
N ASN A 261 -1.08 -14.58 7.97
CA ASN A 261 -0.92 -16.00 7.61
C ASN A 261 -2.25 -16.75 7.62
N GLN A 262 -3.20 -16.35 8.48
CA GLN A 262 -4.57 -16.89 8.54
C GLN A 262 -5.28 -16.92 7.18
N TYR A 263 -5.04 -15.93 6.31
CA TYR A 263 -5.58 -15.96 4.94
C TYR A 263 -4.98 -17.14 4.15
N TYR A 264 -3.65 -17.28 4.16
CA TYR A 264 -2.97 -18.35 3.45
C TYR A 264 -3.28 -19.73 4.02
N ASP A 265 -3.39 -19.84 5.35
CA ASP A 265 -3.79 -21.06 6.04
C ASP A 265 -5.22 -21.43 5.64
N PHE A 266 -6.16 -20.48 5.63
CA PHE A 266 -7.52 -20.72 5.15
C PHE A 266 -7.55 -21.24 3.70
N ILE A 267 -6.83 -20.59 2.78
CA ILE A 267 -6.77 -21.03 1.37
C ILE A 267 -6.23 -22.46 1.27
N LYS A 268 -5.17 -22.77 2.02
CA LYS A 268 -4.55 -24.10 2.03
C LYS A 268 -5.50 -25.16 2.60
N ASP A 269 -6.11 -24.90 3.75
CA ASP A 269 -6.92 -25.86 4.49
C ASP A 269 -8.28 -26.12 3.83
N ASN A 270 -8.75 -25.19 2.99
CA ASN A 270 -10.03 -25.29 2.29
C ASN A 270 -9.88 -25.57 0.79
N TYR A 271 -8.65 -25.85 0.33
CA TYR A 271 -8.39 -26.12 -1.09
C TYR A 271 -9.24 -27.31 -1.61
N LYS A 272 -9.88 -27.12 -2.76
CA LYS A 272 -10.66 -28.13 -3.46
C LYS A 272 -9.94 -28.58 -4.73
N LYS A 273 -9.74 -29.88 -4.90
CA LYS A 273 -9.11 -30.41 -6.12
C LYS A 273 -9.93 -30.13 -7.38
N ASP A 274 -11.26 -30.20 -7.26
CA ASP A 274 -12.26 -29.91 -8.29
C ASP A 274 -12.80 -28.47 -8.21
N HIS A 275 -11.96 -27.54 -7.72
CA HIS A 275 -12.28 -26.12 -7.63
C HIS A 275 -12.69 -25.48 -8.96
N ILE A 276 -13.36 -24.34 -8.81
CA ILE A 276 -13.66 -23.41 -9.89
C ILE A 276 -12.40 -22.62 -10.27
N ASP A 277 -12.07 -22.58 -11.56
CA ASP A 277 -11.07 -21.66 -12.12
C ASP A 277 -11.76 -20.54 -12.91
N VAL A 278 -11.03 -19.44 -13.09
CA VAL A 278 -11.48 -18.29 -13.87
C VAL A 278 -10.39 -17.75 -14.79
N LYS A 279 -10.81 -17.33 -15.98
CA LYS A 279 -10.05 -16.45 -16.87
C LYS A 279 -10.61 -15.04 -16.77
N PHE A 280 -9.74 -14.06 -16.99
CA PHE A 280 -10.10 -12.65 -16.90
C PHE A 280 -10.04 -11.99 -18.28
N TYR A 281 -10.87 -10.96 -18.46
CA TYR A 281 -10.92 -10.07 -19.61
C TYR A 281 -11.48 -10.68 -20.89
N LEU A 282 -12.39 -9.93 -21.52
CA LEU A 282 -12.73 -10.06 -22.92
C LEU A 282 -12.02 -8.94 -23.68
N LYS A 283 -11.08 -9.29 -24.57
CA LYS A 283 -10.33 -8.28 -25.33
C LYS A 283 -11.08 -7.87 -26.58
N TYR A 284 -10.90 -6.61 -27.00
CA TYR A 284 -11.49 -6.10 -28.24
C TYR A 284 -11.15 -6.97 -29.47
N ASP A 285 -9.89 -7.41 -29.59
CA ASP A 285 -9.47 -8.27 -30.71
C ASP A 285 -10.22 -9.61 -30.75
N GLU A 286 -10.65 -10.13 -29.59
CA GLU A 286 -11.48 -11.34 -29.53
C GLU A 286 -12.86 -11.09 -30.13
N LEU A 287 -13.43 -9.89 -29.98
CA LEU A 287 -14.69 -9.50 -30.62
C LEU A 287 -14.51 -9.38 -32.14
N GLU A 288 -13.45 -8.72 -32.59
CA GLU A 288 -13.18 -8.54 -34.03
C GLU A 288 -12.95 -9.86 -34.76
N ASN A 289 -12.26 -10.80 -34.12
CA ASN A 289 -11.98 -12.13 -34.68
C ASN A 289 -13.17 -13.09 -34.63
N ASN A 290 -14.27 -12.72 -33.98
CA ASN A 290 -15.44 -13.57 -33.79
C ASN A 290 -16.74 -12.86 -34.21
N LYS A 291 -16.71 -12.10 -35.31
CA LYS A 291 -17.92 -11.49 -35.89
C LYS A 291 -18.95 -12.55 -36.27
N GLY A 292 -20.23 -12.18 -36.18
CA GLY A 292 -21.35 -13.06 -36.53
C GLY A 292 -22.66 -12.29 -36.49
N ASN A 293 -23.77 -12.97 -36.23
CA ASN A 293 -25.12 -12.39 -36.30
C ASN A 293 -25.77 -12.18 -34.93
N ASN A 294 -25.17 -12.70 -33.85
CA ASN A 294 -25.77 -12.61 -32.52
C ASN A 294 -25.42 -11.28 -31.84
N LYS A 295 -26.44 -10.51 -31.48
CA LYS A 295 -26.30 -9.21 -30.83
C LYS A 295 -25.90 -9.35 -29.35
N VAL A 296 -24.88 -8.61 -28.94
CA VAL A 296 -24.52 -8.42 -27.52
C VAL A 296 -24.29 -6.94 -27.19
N ILE A 297 -24.69 -6.52 -26.00
CA ILE A 297 -24.46 -5.18 -25.45
C ILE A 297 -23.31 -5.27 -24.44
N LEU A 298 -22.14 -4.72 -24.79
CA LEU A 298 -20.95 -4.84 -23.95
C LEU A 298 -20.53 -3.49 -23.38
N LEU A 299 -20.17 -3.49 -22.10
CA LEU A 299 -19.61 -2.34 -21.41
C LEU A 299 -18.13 -2.18 -21.78
N ASN A 300 -17.72 -0.98 -22.17
CA ASN A 300 -16.32 -0.65 -22.39
C ASN A 300 -15.68 -0.27 -21.05
N SER A 301 -14.90 -1.18 -20.47
CA SER A 301 -14.28 -1.00 -19.15
C SER A 301 -13.36 0.22 -19.05
N LYS A 302 -12.97 0.87 -20.15
CA LYS A 302 -12.10 2.08 -20.14
C LYS A 302 -12.80 3.39 -20.30
N ASP A 303 -14.01 3.40 -20.83
CA ASP A 303 -14.66 4.62 -21.28
C ASP A 303 -15.71 5.01 -20.23
N TYR A 304 -15.20 5.54 -19.11
CA TYR A 304 -16.00 6.06 -18.01
C TYR A 304 -16.19 7.57 -18.17
N LYS A 305 -17.42 8.01 -18.43
CA LYS A 305 -17.79 9.40 -18.69
C LYS A 305 -19.06 9.74 -17.93
N HIS A 306 -19.09 10.92 -17.31
CA HIS A 306 -20.27 11.45 -16.60
C HIS A 306 -20.86 10.50 -15.53
N GLY A 307 -20.02 9.70 -14.87
CA GLY A 307 -20.46 8.79 -13.82
C GLY A 307 -20.86 7.38 -14.30
N GLU A 308 -20.77 7.10 -15.59
CA GLU A 308 -21.14 5.80 -16.15
C GLU A 308 -20.12 5.29 -17.18
N TYR A 309 -20.09 3.98 -17.38
CA TYR A 309 -19.32 3.38 -18.46
C TYR A 309 -20.14 3.35 -19.75
N THR A 310 -19.50 3.64 -20.88
CA THR A 310 -20.16 3.54 -22.18
C THR A 310 -20.40 2.08 -22.57
N LYS A 311 -21.54 1.86 -23.24
CA LYS A 311 -21.95 0.54 -23.76
C LYS A 311 -21.90 0.57 -25.27
N LYS A 312 -21.51 -0.54 -25.88
CA LYS A 312 -21.46 -0.71 -27.34
C LYS A 312 -22.17 -1.98 -27.75
N ILE A 313 -22.77 -1.95 -28.92
CA ILE A 313 -23.41 -3.12 -29.53
C ILE A 313 -22.37 -3.80 -30.43
N PHE A 314 -22.25 -5.11 -30.29
CA PHE A 314 -21.45 -5.95 -31.19
C PHE A 314 -22.31 -7.10 -31.72
N TYR A 315 -21.94 -7.60 -32.90
CA TYR A 315 -22.52 -8.80 -33.49
C TYR A 315 -21.44 -9.87 -33.58
N VAL A 316 -21.64 -10.98 -32.87
CA VAL A 316 -20.63 -12.03 -32.68
C VAL A 316 -21.15 -13.39 -33.11
N ASN A 317 -20.25 -14.33 -33.35
CA ASN A 317 -20.61 -15.72 -33.63
C ASN A 317 -21.24 -16.39 -32.39
N GLU A 318 -21.89 -17.53 -32.60
CA GLU A 318 -22.61 -18.26 -31.55
C GLU A 318 -21.70 -18.68 -30.39
N LYS A 319 -20.48 -19.12 -30.70
CA LYS A 319 -19.49 -19.53 -29.69
C LYS A 319 -19.18 -18.41 -28.70
N LEU A 320 -18.85 -17.20 -29.21
CA LEU A 320 -18.55 -16.06 -28.35
C LEU A 320 -19.81 -15.52 -27.66
N TYR A 321 -20.95 -15.54 -28.34
CA TYR A 321 -22.24 -15.18 -27.74
C TYR A 321 -22.52 -16.03 -26.49
N ASN A 322 -22.42 -17.35 -26.61
CA ASN A 322 -22.65 -18.28 -25.49
C ASN A 322 -21.62 -18.06 -24.38
N LYS A 323 -20.33 -17.93 -24.73
CA LYS A 323 -19.26 -17.63 -23.76
C LYS A 323 -19.56 -16.36 -22.95
N ILE A 324 -20.05 -15.29 -23.56
CA ILE A 324 -20.40 -14.05 -22.87
C ILE A 324 -21.62 -14.26 -21.95
N LYS A 325 -22.70 -14.84 -22.48
CA LYS A 325 -23.98 -14.95 -21.78
C LYS A 325 -23.97 -15.96 -20.62
N LEU A 326 -23.17 -17.01 -20.72
CA LEU A 326 -22.98 -18.00 -19.67
C LEU A 326 -22.08 -17.50 -18.52
N ASN A 327 -21.40 -16.37 -18.71
CA ASN A 327 -20.49 -15.79 -17.73
C ASN A 327 -20.94 -14.40 -17.29
N PRO A 328 -22.07 -14.29 -16.56
CA PRO A 328 -22.75 -13.02 -16.28
C PRO A 328 -22.12 -12.19 -15.15
N LEU A 329 -20.94 -12.59 -14.65
CA LEU A 329 -20.30 -12.00 -13.49
C LEU A 329 -19.07 -11.17 -13.85
N PHE A 330 -18.83 -10.13 -13.07
CA PHE A 330 -17.57 -9.40 -13.07
C PHE A 330 -16.98 -9.31 -11.67
N ILE A 331 -15.67 -9.15 -11.60
CA ILE A 331 -14.96 -8.80 -10.37
C ILE A 331 -14.78 -7.29 -10.29
N ARG A 332 -15.17 -6.73 -9.14
CA ARG A 332 -14.74 -5.41 -8.67
C ARG A 332 -13.56 -5.62 -7.72
N THR A 333 -12.40 -5.05 -8.06
CA THR A 333 -11.16 -5.27 -7.30
C THR A 333 -10.88 -4.17 -6.27
N VAL A 334 -11.49 -3.01 -6.40
CA VAL A 334 -11.25 -1.85 -5.54
C VAL A 334 -12.52 -1.53 -4.77
N ASP A 335 -12.40 -1.37 -3.46
CA ASP A 335 -13.48 -0.81 -2.65
C ASP A 335 -13.78 0.63 -3.11
N THR A 336 -15.03 0.99 -3.35
CA THR A 336 -15.42 2.37 -3.69
C THR A 336 -15.54 3.27 -2.44
N GLY A 337 -15.58 2.68 -1.25
CA GLY A 337 -15.74 3.38 0.05
C GLY A 337 -17.17 3.36 0.60
N SER A 338 -18.17 2.93 -0.19
CA SER A 338 -19.53 2.68 0.29
C SER A 338 -19.73 1.23 0.74
N LEU A 339 -20.78 0.94 1.51
CA LEU A 339 -21.09 -0.43 1.97
C LEU A 339 -21.39 -1.37 0.79
N ASN A 340 -22.10 -0.88 -0.22
CA ASN A 340 -22.40 -1.63 -1.46
C ASN A 340 -21.22 -1.60 -2.46
N GLY A 341 -20.15 -0.91 -2.08
CA GLY A 341 -18.99 -0.60 -2.90
C GLY A 341 -17.80 -1.52 -2.71
N LYS A 342 -17.90 -2.55 -1.87
CA LYS A 342 -16.78 -3.45 -1.56
C LYS A 342 -16.25 -4.16 -2.82
N ALA A 343 -14.99 -4.57 -2.78
CA ALA A 343 -14.44 -5.51 -3.75
C ALA A 343 -15.14 -6.87 -3.62
N GLY A 344 -15.37 -7.55 -4.74
CA GLY A 344 -16.19 -8.76 -4.78
C GLY A 344 -16.66 -9.11 -6.19
N LEU A 345 -17.39 -10.21 -6.31
CA LEU A 345 -18.09 -10.62 -7.53
C LEU A 345 -19.48 -10.00 -7.61
N TYR A 346 -19.87 -9.56 -8.79
CA TYR A 346 -21.13 -8.85 -9.03
C TYR A 346 -21.74 -9.24 -10.37
N SER A 347 -23.06 -9.07 -10.50
CA SER A 347 -23.75 -9.29 -11.77
C SER A 347 -23.54 -8.12 -12.73
N ILE A 348 -23.08 -8.41 -13.94
CA ILE A 348 -22.91 -7.42 -15.02
C ILE A 348 -24.25 -6.78 -15.36
N TYR A 349 -25.29 -7.61 -15.52
CA TYR A 349 -26.63 -7.14 -15.86
C TYR A 349 -27.22 -6.23 -14.77
N LYS A 350 -27.16 -6.64 -13.49
CA LYS A 350 -27.75 -5.84 -12.40
C LYS A 350 -27.04 -4.49 -12.20
N GLU A 351 -25.71 -4.46 -12.34
CA GLU A 351 -24.92 -3.25 -12.09
C GLU A 351 -24.88 -2.32 -13.30
N PHE A 352 -24.90 -2.87 -14.53
CA PHE A 352 -24.63 -2.09 -15.74
C PHE A 352 -25.68 -2.24 -16.84
N ASN A 353 -26.70 -3.08 -16.68
CA ASN A 353 -27.66 -3.41 -17.74
C ASN A 353 -26.94 -3.73 -19.07
N ALA A 354 -25.97 -4.65 -19.01
CA ALA A 354 -25.13 -5.09 -20.12
C ALA A 354 -24.97 -6.61 -20.08
N ASP A 355 -24.59 -7.19 -21.23
CA ASP A 355 -24.38 -8.63 -21.41
C ASP A 355 -22.98 -9.10 -21.01
N GLY A 356 -22.00 -8.19 -21.09
CA GLY A 356 -20.60 -8.49 -20.83
C GLY A 356 -19.76 -7.22 -20.70
N ILE A 357 -18.48 -7.40 -20.40
CA ILE A 357 -17.51 -6.31 -20.23
C ILE A 357 -16.29 -6.61 -21.08
N PHE A 358 -15.93 -5.68 -21.96
CA PHE A 358 -14.74 -5.78 -22.79
C PHE A 358 -13.72 -4.69 -22.46
N VAL A 359 -12.48 -4.92 -22.90
CA VAL A 359 -11.38 -3.97 -22.78
C VAL A 359 -10.76 -3.69 -24.14
N ASN A 360 -10.59 -2.42 -24.46
CA ASN A 360 -9.85 -1.97 -25.64
C ASN A 360 -8.44 -1.49 -25.24
N GLY A 361 -7.38 -2.14 -25.72
CA GLY A 361 -5.98 -1.85 -25.37
C GLY A 361 -5.56 -2.35 -23.97
N ASN A 362 -4.65 -1.62 -23.30
CA ASN A 362 -4.08 -1.99 -21.98
C ASN A 362 -5.11 -2.33 -20.91
N THR A 363 -4.89 -3.36 -20.09
CA THR A 363 -5.80 -3.69 -18.99
C THR A 363 -5.55 -2.80 -17.77
N TYR A 364 -6.63 -2.35 -17.13
CA TYR A 364 -6.56 -1.64 -15.85
C TYR A 364 -7.28 -2.47 -14.79
N ARG A 365 -6.54 -2.90 -13.78
CA ARG A 365 -7.08 -3.80 -12.74
C ARG A 365 -8.10 -3.13 -11.84
N THR A 366 -8.22 -1.81 -11.86
CA THR A 366 -9.17 -1.00 -11.08
C THR A 366 -10.54 -0.89 -11.73
N ASN A 367 -10.68 -1.32 -12.99
CA ASN A 367 -11.94 -1.26 -13.72
C ASN A 367 -12.73 -2.58 -13.51
N PRO A 368 -14.04 -2.60 -13.78
CA PRO A 368 -14.81 -3.84 -13.84
C PRO A 368 -14.19 -4.86 -14.82
N ILE A 369 -14.07 -6.12 -14.42
CA ILE A 369 -13.48 -7.19 -15.23
C ILE A 369 -14.44 -8.38 -15.27
N GLN A 370 -14.97 -8.70 -16.44
CA GLN A 370 -15.73 -9.94 -16.62
C GLN A 370 -14.84 -11.15 -16.32
N ILE A 371 -15.41 -12.11 -15.59
CA ILE A 371 -14.78 -13.41 -15.30
C ILE A 371 -15.38 -14.48 -16.21
N PHE A 372 -14.55 -15.39 -16.69
CA PHE A 372 -14.95 -16.54 -17.50
C PHE A 372 -14.64 -17.81 -16.71
N ILE A 373 -15.68 -18.54 -16.32
CA ILE A 373 -15.66 -19.59 -15.31
C ILE A 373 -15.45 -20.95 -15.97
N GLU A 374 -14.59 -21.76 -15.37
CA GLU A 374 -14.35 -23.15 -15.76
C GLU A 374 -14.43 -24.05 -14.52
N PRO A 375 -15.20 -25.16 -14.53
CA PRO A 375 -16.08 -25.60 -15.62
C PRO A 375 -17.31 -24.69 -15.80
N GLU A 376 -18.04 -24.87 -16.90
CA GLU A 376 -19.24 -24.09 -17.20
C GLU A 376 -20.29 -24.26 -16.10
N LEU A 377 -20.88 -23.14 -15.68
CA LEU A 377 -21.91 -23.09 -14.65
C LEU A 377 -23.25 -22.69 -15.25
N THR A 378 -24.33 -23.20 -14.69
CA THR A 378 -25.66 -22.64 -14.93
C THR A 378 -25.77 -21.20 -14.41
N LYS A 379 -26.80 -20.46 -14.85
CA LYS A 379 -27.06 -19.10 -14.34
C LYS A 379 -27.25 -19.06 -12.83
N GLU A 380 -27.90 -20.09 -12.29
CA GLU A 380 -28.18 -20.22 -10.87
C GLU A 380 -26.91 -20.55 -10.08
N GLU A 381 -26.09 -21.50 -10.55
CA GLU A 381 -24.78 -21.80 -9.97
C GLU A 381 -23.86 -20.57 -10.00
N SER A 382 -23.86 -19.80 -11.10
CA SER A 382 -23.12 -18.53 -11.19
C SER A 382 -23.57 -17.55 -10.12
N TYR A 383 -24.88 -17.42 -9.89
CA TYR A 383 -25.39 -16.55 -8.82
C TYR A 383 -24.97 -17.05 -7.43
N ASN A 384 -24.98 -18.36 -7.18
CA ASN A 384 -24.50 -18.93 -5.92
C ASN A 384 -22.99 -18.73 -5.71
N LEU A 385 -22.19 -18.85 -6.78
CA LEU A 385 -20.76 -18.56 -6.75
C LEU A 385 -20.51 -17.12 -6.29
N MET A 386 -21.25 -16.16 -6.86
CA MET A 386 -21.16 -14.76 -6.48
C MET A 386 -21.43 -14.56 -4.97
N LEU A 387 -22.49 -15.18 -4.45
CA LEU A 387 -22.84 -15.08 -3.03
C LEU A 387 -21.80 -15.73 -2.13
N LEU A 388 -21.38 -16.97 -2.43
CA LEU A 388 -20.43 -17.72 -1.63
C LEU A 388 -19.05 -17.06 -1.63
N PHE A 389 -18.56 -16.64 -2.80
CA PHE A 389 -17.29 -15.93 -2.92
C PHE A 389 -17.30 -14.65 -2.07
N ASN A 390 -18.35 -13.84 -2.18
CA ASN A 390 -18.46 -12.60 -1.41
C ASN A 390 -18.59 -12.87 0.10
N LYS A 391 -19.28 -13.95 0.50
CA LYS A 391 -19.35 -14.37 1.90
C LYS A 391 -17.95 -14.73 2.41
N ILE A 392 -17.24 -15.64 1.74
CA ILE A 392 -15.88 -16.04 2.12
C ILE A 392 -14.95 -14.83 2.20
N LEU A 393 -14.99 -13.94 1.19
CA LEU A 393 -14.18 -12.72 1.18
C LEU A 393 -14.48 -11.82 2.37
N ASN A 394 -15.75 -11.60 2.72
CA ASN A 394 -16.13 -10.76 3.86
C ASN A 394 -15.77 -11.42 5.20
N ASP A 395 -15.99 -12.73 5.36
CA ASP A 395 -15.61 -13.47 6.55
C ASP A 395 -14.09 -13.41 6.77
N LEU A 396 -13.29 -13.52 5.69
CA LEU A 396 -11.83 -13.32 5.74
C LEU A 396 -11.46 -11.88 6.13
N ARG A 397 -12.16 -10.88 5.59
CA ARG A 397 -11.91 -9.47 5.94
C ARG A 397 -12.21 -9.19 7.40
N GLU A 398 -13.30 -9.72 7.93
CA GLU A 398 -13.68 -9.56 9.33
C GLU A 398 -12.64 -10.21 10.25
N LYS A 399 -12.30 -11.47 10.00
CA LYS A 399 -11.31 -12.22 10.81
C LYS A 399 -9.92 -11.58 10.79
N THR A 400 -9.51 -11.01 9.67
CA THR A 400 -8.12 -10.57 9.45
C THR A 400 -7.96 -9.05 9.43
N GLY A 401 -9.03 -8.28 9.64
CA GLY A 401 -9.08 -6.83 9.40
C GLY A 401 -8.86 -6.42 7.92
N GLY A 402 -8.90 -7.39 6.99
CA GLY A 402 -8.62 -7.17 5.57
C GLY A 402 -7.16 -6.88 5.25
N ASP A 403 -6.21 -7.14 6.16
CA ASP A 403 -4.80 -6.82 5.94
C ASP A 403 -4.08 -7.78 4.98
N PHE A 404 -4.75 -8.85 4.52
CA PHE A 404 -4.25 -9.67 3.40
C PHE A 404 -4.37 -8.93 2.06
N MET A 405 -5.24 -7.92 1.99
CA MET A 405 -5.47 -7.08 0.82
C MET A 405 -4.60 -5.82 0.86
N THR A 406 -4.24 -5.30 -0.30
CA THR A 406 -3.48 -4.05 -0.40
C THR A 406 -4.33 -2.87 0.03
N THR A 407 -3.77 -1.95 0.80
CA THR A 407 -4.47 -0.73 1.18
C THR A 407 -4.52 0.22 -0.02
N TYR A 408 -5.74 0.61 -0.41
CA TYR A 408 -5.98 1.53 -1.52
C TYR A 408 -6.01 2.99 -1.03
N LYS A 409 -5.93 3.93 -1.98
CA LYS A 409 -5.84 5.38 -1.70
C LYS A 409 -6.91 5.87 -0.72
N TYR A 410 -6.62 6.96 -0.01
CA TYR A 410 -7.59 7.62 0.86
C TYR A 410 -8.88 7.98 0.11
N THR A 411 -9.95 8.08 0.90
CA THR A 411 -11.17 8.81 0.60
C THR A 411 -11.47 9.68 1.79
N ASP A 412 -11.97 10.88 1.57
CA ASP A 412 -12.42 11.74 2.67
C ASP A 412 -13.63 11.07 3.36
N ASN A 413 -13.59 10.98 4.69
CA ASN A 413 -14.61 10.32 5.53
C ASN A 413 -14.98 8.86 5.15
N PRO A 414 -14.03 7.90 5.10
CA PRO A 414 -14.39 6.52 4.84
C PRO A 414 -15.12 5.90 6.04
N LYS A 415 -16.19 5.14 5.78
CA LYS A 415 -16.78 4.24 6.80
C LYS A 415 -15.81 3.11 7.18
N TYR A 416 -14.91 2.73 6.27
CA TYR A 416 -13.88 1.70 6.42
C TYR A 416 -12.73 1.94 5.43
N ILE A 417 -11.53 1.44 5.70
CA ILE A 417 -10.41 1.58 4.75
C ILE A 417 -10.72 0.89 3.44
N ARG A 418 -10.49 1.60 2.34
CA ARG A 418 -10.55 1.03 1.00
C ARG A 418 -9.41 0.05 0.78
N LYS A 419 -9.75 -1.17 0.37
CA LYS A 419 -8.80 -2.22 0.02
C LYS A 419 -8.84 -2.51 -1.48
N TYR A 420 -7.74 -3.05 -1.98
CA TYR A 420 -7.58 -3.58 -3.32
C TYR A 420 -7.37 -5.11 -3.26
N LEU A 421 -8.30 -5.85 -3.87
CA LEU A 421 -8.25 -7.28 -4.07
C LEU A 421 -7.48 -7.60 -5.36
N GLY A 422 -6.32 -8.22 -5.23
CA GLY A 422 -5.54 -8.67 -6.39
C GLY A 422 -6.24 -9.82 -7.13
N LEU A 423 -6.10 -9.88 -8.46
CA LEU A 423 -6.66 -10.97 -9.26
C LEU A 423 -6.09 -12.35 -8.89
N LYS A 424 -4.87 -12.40 -8.36
CA LYS A 424 -4.30 -13.62 -7.78
C LYS A 424 -5.11 -14.08 -6.57
N GLN A 425 -5.48 -13.16 -5.69
CA GLN A 425 -6.28 -13.44 -4.50
C GLN A 425 -7.70 -13.89 -4.86
N VAL A 426 -8.26 -13.33 -5.94
CA VAL A 426 -9.54 -13.82 -6.49
C VAL A 426 -9.43 -15.29 -6.88
N LYS A 427 -8.40 -15.67 -7.64
CA LYS A 427 -8.14 -17.08 -8.00
C LYS A 427 -7.91 -17.94 -6.77
N GLU A 428 -7.10 -17.49 -5.81
CA GLU A 428 -6.84 -18.21 -4.55
C GLU A 428 -8.14 -18.50 -3.80
N ILE A 429 -9.01 -17.50 -3.60
CA ILE A 429 -10.32 -17.71 -2.92
C ILE A 429 -11.19 -18.70 -3.70
N LEU A 430 -11.24 -18.61 -5.03
CA LEU A 430 -12.01 -19.54 -5.86
C LEU A 430 -11.50 -20.99 -5.75
N THR A 431 -10.22 -21.21 -5.41
CA THR A 431 -9.70 -22.55 -5.14
C THR A 431 -10.34 -23.25 -3.94
N THR A 432 -11.09 -22.51 -3.12
CA THR A 432 -11.80 -23.06 -1.95
C THR A 432 -13.25 -23.46 -2.23
N ILE A 433 -13.72 -23.28 -3.47
CA ILE A 433 -15.10 -23.50 -3.89
C ILE A 433 -15.14 -24.50 -5.05
N ASN A 434 -15.99 -25.52 -4.97
CA ASN A 434 -16.31 -26.40 -6.09
C ASN A 434 -17.81 -26.36 -6.44
N ILE A 435 -18.21 -27.08 -7.50
CA ILE A 435 -19.61 -27.11 -7.97
C ILE A 435 -20.56 -27.67 -6.90
N LYS A 436 -20.12 -28.63 -6.09
CA LYS A 436 -20.98 -29.25 -5.06
C LYS A 436 -21.38 -28.23 -3.99
N ASP A 437 -20.45 -27.36 -3.61
CA ASP A 437 -20.70 -26.26 -2.67
C ASP A 437 -21.80 -25.31 -3.20
N LEU A 438 -21.85 -25.09 -4.53
CA LEU A 438 -22.84 -24.21 -5.16
C LEU A 438 -24.25 -24.80 -5.15
N LYS A 439 -24.37 -26.13 -5.22
CA LYS A 439 -25.66 -26.84 -5.18
C LYS A 439 -26.23 -26.86 -3.76
N TYR A 440 -25.39 -27.03 -2.74
CA TYR A 440 -25.82 -27.02 -1.33
C TYR A 440 -26.43 -25.67 -0.89
N ILE A 441 -25.97 -24.55 -1.45
CA ILE A 441 -26.57 -23.23 -1.21
C ILE A 441 -28.02 -23.16 -1.69
N LEU A 442 -28.40 -23.93 -2.71
CA LEU A 442 -29.79 -24.00 -3.19
C LEU A 442 -30.71 -24.64 -2.17
N GLU A 443 -30.23 -25.71 -1.55
CA GLU A 443 -30.96 -26.45 -0.51
C GLU A 443 -31.09 -25.61 0.77
N ALA A 444 -30.06 -24.83 1.13
CA ALA A 444 -30.09 -23.94 2.28
C ALA A 444 -30.91 -22.64 2.08
N LYS A 445 -31.14 -22.20 0.83
CA LYS A 445 -31.91 -20.99 0.52
C LYS A 445 -33.40 -21.10 0.86
N GLU A 446 -33.96 -22.29 0.97
CA GLU A 446 -35.32 -22.47 1.51
C GLU A 446 -35.41 -22.06 2.99
N GLN A 447 -34.32 -22.09 3.74
CA GLN A 447 -34.27 -21.69 5.15
C GLN A 447 -33.84 -20.23 5.38
N LEU A 448 -33.35 -19.53 4.35
CA LEU A 448 -32.78 -18.17 4.45
C LEU A 448 -33.68 -17.05 3.89
N LYS A 449 -34.96 -17.31 3.64
CA LYS A 449 -35.97 -16.29 3.23
C LYS A 449 -36.20 -15.15 4.25
N HIS A 450 -35.45 -15.08 5.35
CA HIS A 450 -35.56 -14.02 6.35
C HIS A 450 -34.41 -12.99 6.35
N TYR A 451 -33.45 -13.09 5.43
CA TYR A 451 -32.30 -12.17 5.40
C TYR A 451 -32.11 -11.38 4.09
N TYR A 452 -33.08 -11.43 3.18
CA TYR A 452 -33.07 -10.64 1.94
C TYR A 452 -34.39 -9.93 1.69
#